data_AF-A0A6C0ESM5-F1
#
_entry.id   AF-A0A6C0ESM5-F1
#
_cell.length_a   1.000
_cell.length_b   1.000
_cell.length_c   1.000
_cell.angle_alpha   90.00
_cell.angle_beta   90.00
_cell.angle_gamma   90.00
#
_symmetry.space_group_name_H-M   'P 1'
#
loop_
_entity.id
_entity.type
_entity.pdbx_description
1 polymer ?
#
loop_
_entity_poly.entity_id
_entity_poly.type
_entity_poly.pdbx_seq_one_letter_code
_entity_poly.pdbx_strand_id
1 'polypeptide(L)' 'MLFKYVDFRIFLISFAIGIFYIYISDDYKKVIILHPTPDNTDQYQYKDHTGNCFTYEMKETKCPSDHNLYQNIQIQK' A
#
# COMPACT_ATOMS: atom_id res chain seq x y z
N MET A 1 31.90 1.36 32.12
CA MET A 1 32.47 2.73 31.97
C MET A 1 32.36 3.20 30.52
N LEU A 2 31.13 3.44 30.00
CA LEU A 2 30.92 3.94 28.62
C LEU A 2 30.76 5.46 28.59
N PHE A 3 30.04 6.02 29.57
CA PHE A 3 29.87 7.47 29.77
C PHE A 3 31.16 8.22 30.16
N LYS A 4 32.32 7.54 30.22
CA LYS A 4 33.62 8.16 30.44
C LYS A 4 34.27 8.65 29.12
N TYR A 5 33.86 8.07 27.99
CA TYR A 5 34.41 8.36 26.67
C TYR A 5 33.42 9.05 25.73
N VAL A 6 32.13 8.97 26.03
CA VAL A 6 31.06 9.56 25.22
C VAL A 6 30.31 10.58 26.05
N ASP A 7 30.31 11.82 25.58
CA ASP A 7 29.48 12.88 26.15
C ASP A 7 28.01 12.61 25.79
N PHE A 8 27.19 12.46 26.82
CA PHE A 8 25.77 12.12 26.68
C PHE A 8 24.97 13.19 25.91
N ARG A 9 25.33 14.48 26.02
CA ARG A 9 24.65 15.56 25.31
C ARG A 9 24.96 15.51 23.83
N ILE A 10 26.23 15.27 23.47
CA ILE A 10 26.66 15.15 22.07
C ILE A 10 26.01 13.92 21.42
N PHE A 11 25.93 12.81 22.14
CA PHE A 11 25.22 11.61 21.68
C PHE A 11 23.74 11.86 21.39
N LEU A 12 23.05 12.58 22.27
CA LEU A 12 21.63 12.90 22.04
C LEU A 12 21.41 13.80 20.83
N ILE A 13 22.29 14.79 20.62
CA ILE A 13 22.21 15.70 19.47
C ILE A 13 22.44 14.93 18.17
N SER A 14 23.48 14.10 18.10
CA SER A 14 23.75 13.30 16.90
C SER A 14 22.66 12.27 16.61
N PHE A 15 22.10 11.65 17.66
CA PHE A 15 20.97 10.73 17.54
C PHE A 15 19.71 11.41 17.02
N ALA A 16 19.39 12.61 17.53
CA ALA A 16 18.26 13.39 17.05
C ALA A 16 18.40 13.78 15.58
N ILE A 17 19.60 14.20 15.15
CA ILE A 17 19.89 14.51 13.74
C ILE A 17 19.75 13.25 12.86
N GLY A 18 20.21 12.10 13.33
CA GLY A 18 20.08 10.83 12.60
C GLY A 18 18.62 10.41 12.40
N ILE A 19 17.79 10.50 13.43
CA ILE A 19 16.35 10.22 13.32
C ILE A 19 15.69 11.22 12.37
N PHE A 20 16.03 12.50 12.48
CA PHE A 20 15.49 13.52 11.61
C PHE A 20 15.85 13.28 10.13
N TYR A 21 17.09 12.87 9.85
CA TYR A 21 17.54 12.52 8.51
C TYR A 21 16.74 11.35 7.92
N ILE A 22 16.50 10.29 8.70
CA ILE A 22 15.67 9.15 8.27
C ILE A 22 14.24 9.62 7.98
N TYR A 23 13.67 10.46 8.85
CA TYR A 23 12.32 10.97 8.68
C TYR A 23 12.13 11.76 7.37
N ILE A 24 13.09 12.62 7.02
CA ILE A 24 13.01 13.40 5.76
C ILE A 24 13.39 12.57 4.52
N SER A 25 14.17 11.51 4.70
CA SER A 25 14.63 10.64 3.61
C SER A 25 13.66 9.49 3.31
N ASP A 26 12.63 9.30 4.14
CA ASP A 26 11.61 8.28 3.91
C ASP A 26 10.83 8.65 2.64
N ASP A 27 10.99 7.83 1.61
CA ASP A 27 10.37 8.09 0.31
C ASP A 27 8.85 7.90 0.41
N TYR A 28 8.13 8.71 -0.35
CA TYR A 28 6.67 8.75 -0.31
C TYR A 28 6.11 7.35 -0.61
N LYS A 29 5.23 6.86 0.28
CA LYS A 29 4.53 5.59 0.09
C LYS A 29 3.95 5.53 -1.32
N LYS A 30 4.50 4.63 -2.14
CA LYS A 30 4.05 4.45 -3.52
C LYS A 30 2.57 4.05 -3.49
N VAL A 31 1.69 4.95 -3.95
CA VAL A 31 0.26 4.65 -4.09
C VAL A 31 0.11 3.72 -5.28
N ILE A 32 -0.15 2.43 -5.03
CA ILE A 32 -0.43 1.45 -6.07
C ILE A 32 -1.96 1.37 -6.22
N ILE A 33 -2.45 1.71 -7.40
CA ILE A 33 -3.88 1.60 -7.75
C ILE A 33 -4.11 0.16 -8.21
N LEU A 34 -4.61 -0.70 -7.32
CA LEU A 34 -5.03 -2.06 -7.66
C LEU A 34 -6.52 -2.07 -8.00
N HIS A 35 -6.86 -2.79 -9.07
CA HIS A 35 -8.24 -3.05 -9.46
C HIS A 35 -8.68 -4.41 -8.88
N PRO A 36 -9.96 -4.56 -8.52
CA PRO A 36 -10.49 -5.86 -8.09
C PRO A 36 -10.45 -6.86 -9.24
N THR A 37 -9.81 -8.00 -8.99
CA THR A 37 -9.76 -9.19 -9.85
C THR A 37 -10.21 -10.39 -9.03
N PRO A 38 -10.75 -11.45 -9.68
CA PRO A 38 -11.20 -12.66 -8.99
C PRO A 38 -10.21 -13.26 -8.00
N ASP A 39 -8.91 -13.13 -8.29
CA ASP A 39 -7.86 -13.68 -7.45
C ASP A 39 -7.48 -12.79 -6.25
N ASN A 40 -7.83 -11.49 -6.29
CA ASN A 40 -7.35 -10.50 -5.33
C ASN A 40 -8.45 -9.84 -4.49
N THR A 41 -9.74 -10.02 -4.83
CA THR A 41 -10.88 -9.37 -4.16
C THR A 41 -10.97 -9.73 -2.68
N ASP A 42 -10.50 -10.91 -2.29
CA ASP A 42 -10.52 -11.38 -0.90
C ASP A 42 -9.30 -10.90 -0.09
N GLN A 43 -8.26 -10.41 -0.77
CA GLN A 43 -6.99 -10.03 -0.14
C GLN A 43 -6.91 -8.53 0.18
N TYR A 44 -7.66 -7.70 -0.54
CA TYR A 44 -7.56 -6.24 -0.45
C TYR A 44 -8.93 -5.59 -0.20
N GLN A 45 -8.94 -4.53 0.61
CA GLN A 45 -10.07 -3.62 0.74
C GLN A 45 -9.87 -2.41 -0.17
N TYR A 46 -10.93 -2.01 -0.86
CA TYR A 46 -10.89 -0.93 -1.84
C TYR A 46 -11.49 0.32 -1.23
N LYS A 47 -10.82 1.45 -1.43
CA LYS A 47 -11.27 2.76 -0.96
C LYS A 47 -11.89 3.53 -2.11
N ASP A 48 -13.10 4.02 -1.91
CA ASP A 48 -13.75 4.91 -2.89
C ASP A 48 -13.21 6.34 -2.80
N HIS A 49 -13.65 7.20 -3.73
CA HIS A 49 -13.30 8.62 -3.73
C HIS A 49 -13.84 9.39 -2.52
N THR A 50 -14.88 8.86 -1.86
CA THR A 50 -15.54 9.44 -0.68
C THR A 50 -14.87 9.04 0.64
N GLY A 51 -13.89 8.14 0.60
CA GLY A 51 -13.13 7.66 1.75
C GLY A 51 -13.68 6.42 2.44
N ASN A 52 -14.74 5.81 1.92
CA ASN A 52 -15.34 4.59 2.42
C ASN A 52 -14.59 3.36 1.90
N CYS A 53 -14.42 2.36 2.77
CA CYS A 53 -13.79 1.09 2.43
C CYS A 53 -14.84 0.02 2.12
N PHE A 54 -14.63 -0.73 1.04
CA PHE A 54 -15.52 -1.80 0.59
C PHE A 54 -14.72 -3.06 0.25
N THR A 55 -15.39 -4.20 0.36
CA THR A 55 -14.90 -5.49 -0.12
C THR A 55 -15.81 -5.94 -1.25
N TYR A 56 -15.23 -6.46 -2.33
CA TYR A 56 -15.99 -7.06 -3.41
C TYR A 56 -16.13 -8.55 -3.17
N GLU A 57 -17.36 -9.07 -3.29
CA GLU A 57 -17.62 -10.52 -3.30
C GLU A 57 -17.96 -10.92 -4.73
N MET A 58 -17.18 -11.84 -5.30
CA MET A 58 -17.43 -12.34 -6.64
C MET A 58 -18.34 -13.55 -6.58
N LYS A 59 -19.44 -13.49 -7.34
CA LYS A 59 -20.39 -14.60 -7.46
C LYS A 59 -20.15 -15.34 -8.76
N GLU A 60 -19.86 -16.63 -8.70
CA GLU A 60 -19.80 -17.46 -9.88
C GLU A 60 -21.17 -17.53 -10.57
N THR A 61 -21.17 -17.32 -11.88
CA THR A 61 -22.36 -17.40 -12.72
C THR A 61 -22.06 -18.25 -13.95
N LYS A 62 -23.11 -18.79 -14.57
CA LYS A 62 -22.95 -19.53 -15.82
C LYS A 62 -22.56 -18.56 -16.93
N CYS A 63 -21.55 -18.92 -17.72
CA CYS A 63 -21.15 -18.14 -18.88
C CYS A 63 -22.35 -17.98 -19.83
N PRO A 64 -22.70 -16.75 -20.24
CA PRO A 64 -23.77 -16.53 -21.20
C PRO A 64 -23.40 -17.14 -22.55
N SER A 65 -24.37 -17.75 -23.24
CA SER A 65 -24.17 -18.32 -24.59
C SER A 65 -23.92 -17.25 -25.66
N ASP A 66 -24.36 -16.02 -25.41
CA ASP A 66 -24.14 -14.89 -26.31
C ASP A 66 -22.82 -14.19 -25.98
N HIS A 67 -21.91 -14.19 -26.95
CA HIS A 67 -20.57 -13.62 -26.81
C HIS A 67 -20.56 -12.09 -26.70
N ASN A 68 -21.64 -11.41 -27.05
CA ASN A 68 -21.74 -9.96 -26.97
C ASN A 68 -21.88 -9.44 -25.53
N LEU A 69 -22.19 -10.33 -24.57
CA LEU A 69 -22.27 -10.00 -23.15
C LEU A 69 -20.89 -10.02 -22.45
N TYR A 70 -19.83 -10.45 -23.14
CA TYR A 70 -18.49 -10.46 -22.56
C TYR A 70 -17.88 -9.06 -22.54
N GLN A 71 -17.41 -8.65 -21.36
CA GLN A 71 -16.67 -7.41 -21.19
C GLN A 71 -15.18 -7.69 -21.33
N ASN A 72 -14.57 -7.18 -22.40
CA ASN A 72 -13.14 -7.36 -22.65
C ASN A 72 -12.33 -6.41 -21.77
N ILE A 73 -11.61 -6.97 -20.79
CA ILE A 73 -10.71 -6.21 -19.92
C ILE A 73 -9.28 -6.35 -20.49
N GLN A 74 -8.63 -5.24 -20.80
CA GLN A 74 -7.23 -5.22 -21.25
C GLN A 74 -6.31 -5.40 -20.05
N ILE A 75 -5.79 -6.60 -19.85
CA ILE A 75 -4.79 -6.86 -18.80
C ILE A 75 -3.47 -6.24 -19.27
N GLN A 76 -3.02 -5.16 -18.61
CA GLN A 76 -1.71 -4.56 -18.87
C GLN A 76 -0.64 -5.58 -18.44
N LYS A 77 0.23 -5.99 -19.37
CA LYS A 77 1.32 -6.94 -19.13
C LYS A 77 2.58 -6.24 -18.63
#